data_AF-A0A259DWQ0-F1
#
_entry.id   AF-A0A259DWQ0-F1
#
_cell.length_a   1.000
_cell.length_b   1.000
_cell.length_c   1.000
_cell.angle_alpha   90.00
_cell.angle_beta   90.00
_cell.angle_gamma   90.00
#
_symmetry.space_group_name_H-M   'P 1'
#
loop_
_entity.id
_entity.type
_entity.pdbx_description
1 polymer ?
#
loop_
_entity_poly.entity_id
_entity_poly.type
_entity_poly.pdbx_seq_one_letter_code
_entity_poly.pdbx_strand_id
1 'polypeptide(L)' 'MPKKDVGLRIRLNRDLRDEFVEACKSHDLPAAQVLRGFMREYIVKNVVSSASRIRQRESRGNEE' A
#
# COMPACT_ATOMS: atom_id res chain seq x y z
N MET A 1 12.18 10.22 -12.05
CA MET A 1 11.28 9.23 -12.67
C MET A 1 10.07 9.01 -11.75
N PRO A 2 8.82 9.10 -12.23
CA PRO A 2 7.66 8.89 -11.38
C PRO A 2 7.69 7.44 -10.89
N LYS A 3 7.67 7.23 -9.57
CA LYS A 3 7.53 5.91 -8.96
C LYS A 3 6.31 5.25 -9.60
N LYS A 4 6.50 4.17 -10.37
CA LYS A 4 5.39 3.41 -10.95
C LYS A 4 4.47 2.97 -9.81
N ASP A 5 3.34 3.64 -9.66
CA ASP A 5 2.25 3.15 -8.83
C ASP A 5 1.83 1.79 -9.38
N VAL A 6 1.90 0.76 -8.54
CA VAL A 6 1.41 -0.58 -8.88
C VAL A 6 0.03 -0.76 -8.28
N GLY A 7 -0.92 -1.23 -9.09
CA GLY A 7 -2.26 -1.56 -8.63
C GLY A 7 -2.28 -2.86 -7.83
N LEU A 8 -2.86 -2.84 -6.64
CA LEU A 8 -3.17 -4.03 -5.84
C LEU A 8 -4.70 -4.21 -5.80
N ARG A 9 -5.21 -5.35 -6.27
CA ARG A 9 -6.63 -5.67 -6.19
C ARG A 9 -6.90 -6.51 -4.95
N ILE A 10 -7.61 -5.94 -3.98
CA ILE A 10 -8.03 -6.63 -2.76
C ILE A 10 -9.53 -6.95 -2.88
N ARG A 11 -9.90 -8.20 -2.63
CA ARG A 11 -11.32 -8.61 -2.54
C ARG A 11 -11.73 -8.54 -1.07
N LEU A 12 -12.82 -7.83 -0.81
CA LEU A 12 -13.36 -7.58 0.52
C LEU A 12 -14.85 -7.93 0.50
N ASN A 13 -15.42 -8.23 1.67
CA ASN A 13 -16.87 -8.31 1.81
C ASN A 13 -17.50 -6.93 1.55
N ARG A 14 -18.71 -6.93 1.02
CA ARG A 14 -19.40 -5.69 0.62
C ARG A 14 -19.63 -4.79 1.82
N ASP A 15 -20.06 -5.36 2.94
CA ASP A 15 -20.40 -4.65 4.17
C ASP A 15 -19.16 -3.96 4.75
N LEU A 16 -18.04 -4.70 4.87
CA LEU A 16 -16.77 -4.17 5.36
C LEU A 16 -16.23 -3.04 4.47
N ARG A 17 -16.41 -3.15 3.14
CA ARG A 17 -16.03 -2.07 2.22
C ARG A 17 -16.88 -0.82 2.45
N ASP A 18 -18.19 -0.99 2.64
CA ASP A 18 -19.11 0.13 2.86
C ASP A 18 -18.76 0.85 4.17
N GLU A 19 -18.64 0.13 5.27
CA GLU A 19 -18.23 0.69 6.57
C GLU A 19 -16.88 1.41 6.49
N PHE A 20 -15.89 0.81 5.81
CA PHE A 20 -14.58 1.43 5.65
C PHE A 20 -14.65 2.72 4.81
N VAL A 21 -15.46 2.73 3.74
CA VAL A 21 -15.64 3.91 2.89
C VAL A 21 -16.40 5.00 3.65
N GLU A 22 -17.40 4.66 4.45
CA GLU A 22 -18.13 5.61 5.30
C GLU A 22 -17.21 6.23 6.36
N ALA A 23 -16.37 5.43 7.02
CA ALA A 23 -15.37 5.95 7.94
C ALA A 23 -14.39 6.89 7.22
N CYS A 24 -13.87 6.51 6.05
CA CYS A 24 -12.97 7.36 5.27
C CYS A 24 -13.63 8.71 4.88
N LYS A 25 -14.91 8.69 4.50
CA LYS A 25 -15.69 9.90 4.19
C LYS A 25 -15.82 10.81 5.41
N SER A 26 -16.05 10.25 6.60
CA SER A 26 -16.12 11.01 7.85
C SER A 26 -14.82 11.76 8.16
N HIS A 27 -13.69 11.18 7.77
CA HIS A 27 -12.37 11.79 7.94
C HIS A 27 -11.93 12.69 6.78
N ASP A 28 -12.77 12.89 5.75
CA ASP A 28 -12.45 13.62 4.51
C ASP A 28 -11.18 13.10 3.79
N LEU A 29 -10.83 11.82 4.02
CA LEU A 29 -9.64 11.21 3.45
C LEU A 29 -10.02 10.15 2.41
N PRO A 30 -9.34 10.09 1.27
CA PRO A 30 -9.59 9.03 0.30
C PRO A 30 -9.13 7.69 0.88
N ALA A 31 -9.94 6.64 0.68
CA ALA A 31 -9.67 5.28 1.13
C ALA A 31 -8.25 4.79 0.80
N ALA A 32 -7.72 5.18 -0.36
CA ALA A 32 -6.35 4.85 -0.77
C ALA A 32 -5.28 5.51 0.12
N GLN A 33 -5.49 6.74 0.62
CA GLN A 33 -4.56 7.37 1.55
C GLN A 33 -4.57 6.69 2.92
N VAL A 34 -5.77 6.41 3.44
CA VAL A 34 -5.93 5.70 4.73
C VAL A 34 -5.24 4.33 4.65
N LEU A 35 -5.48 3.59 3.58
CA LEU A 35 -4.87 2.28 3.36
C LEU A 35 -3.33 2.36 3.27
N ARG A 36 -2.78 3.37 2.57
CA ARG A 36 -1.33 3.59 2.50
C ARG A 36 -0.73 3.94 3.87
N GLY A 37 -1.44 4.73 4.68
CA GLY A 37 -1.04 5.04 6.06
C GLY A 37 -1.00 3.77 6.92
N PHE A 38 -2.09 3.02 6.90
CA PHE A 38 -2.22 1.76 7.62
C PHE A 38 -1.13 0.75 7.21
N MET A 39 -0.86 0.60 5.91
CA MET A 39 0.22 -0.25 5.41
C MET A 39 1.59 0.17 5.94
N ARG A 40 1.89 1.47 6.00
CA ARG A 40 3.16 1.97 6.54
C ARG A 40 3.31 1.62 8.02
N GLU A 41 2.29 1.91 8.83
CA GLU A 41 2.31 1.58 10.26
C GLU A 41 2.40 0.07 10.49
N TYR A 42 1.68 -0.72 9.69
CA TYR A 42 1.69 -2.17 9.76
C TYR A 42 3.09 -2.75 9.48
N ILE A 43 3.82 -2.22 8.48
CA ILE A 43 5.19 -2.63 8.17
C ILE A 43 6.15 -2.26 9.31
N VAL A 44 6.03 -1.04 9.86
CA VAL A 44 6.86 -0.59 10.98
C VAL A 44 6.66 -1.48 12.21
N LYS A 45 5.40 -1.84 12.51
CA LYS A 45 5.07 -2.69 13.66
C LYS A 45 5.48 -4.16 13.50
N ASN A 46 5.42 -4.70 12.28
CA ASN A 46 5.62 -6.14 12.04
C ASN A 46 7.01 -6.50 11.49
N VAL A 47 7.89 -5.52 11.26
CA VAL A 47 9.28 -5.66 10.73
C VAL A 47 9.47 -6.93 9.91
N VAL A 48 8.72 -7.07 8.82
CA VAL A 48 9.14 -7.94 7.73
C VAL A 48 10.14 -7.09 6.98
N SER A 49 11.43 -7.34 7.20
CA SER A 49 12.58 -6.65 6.61
C SER A 49 12.34 -6.31 5.12
N SER A 50 11.71 -5.17 4.88
CA SER A 50 11.38 -4.68 3.54
C SER A 50 12.62 -4.06 2.89
N ALA A 51 13.70 -3.91 3.67
CA ALA A 51 15.05 -3.59 3.21
C ALA A 51 15.60 -4.63 2.21
N SER A 52 15.11 -5.88 2.23
CA SER A 52 15.58 -6.94 1.34
C SER A 52 15.11 -6.79 -0.12
N ARG A 53 13.90 -6.27 -0.37
CA ARG A 53 13.33 -6.24 -1.74
C ARG A 53 13.65 -4.99 -2.55
N ILE A 54 13.94 -3.86 -1.90
CA ILE A 54 14.29 -2.62 -2.63
C ILE A 54 15.63 -2.79 -3.38
N ARG A 55 16.58 -3.56 -2.82
CA ARG A 55 17.90 -3.83 -3.46
C ARG A 55 17.85 -4.80 -4.64
N GLN A 56 16.83 -5.66 -4.76
CA GLN A 56 16.78 -6.69 -5.80
C GLN A 56 16.33 -6.15 -7.17
N ARG A 57 15.81 -4.93 -7.24
CA ARG A 57 15.30 -4.34 -8.48
C ARG A 57 16.32 -3.47 -9.21
N GLU A 58 17.37 -3.02 -8.53
CA GLU A 58 18.50 -2.28 -9.13
C GLU A 58 19.47 -3.20 -9.89
N SER A 59 19.52 -4.50 -9.57
CA SER A 59 20.47 -5.45 -10.18
C SER A 59 20.00 -6.12 -11.48
N ARG A 60 18.82 -5.75 -12.04
CA ARG A 60 18.32 -6.28 -13.33
C ARG A 60 18.21 -5.23 -14.43
N GLY A 61 18.76 -4.04 -14.22
CA GLY A 61 18.68 -2.91 -15.16
C GLY A 61 20.00 -2.46 -15.77
N ASN A 62 21.09 -3.22 -15.57
CA ASN A 62 22.39 -2.90 -16.15
C ASN A 62 22.90 -4.12 -16.91
N GLU A 63 22.39 -4.33 -18.12
CA GLU A 63 23.04 -5.06 -19.21
C GLU A 63 22.19 -4.84 -20.48
N GLU A 64 22.64 -3.85 -21.28
CA GLU A 64 22.46 -3.56 -22.72
C GLU A 64 21.05 -3.43 -23.35
#